data_AF-A0A3L6T971-F1
#
_entry.id   AF-A0A3L6T971-F1
#
_cell.length_a   1.000
_cell.length_b   1.000
_cell.length_c   1.000
_cell.angle_alpha   90.00
_cell.angle_beta   90.00
_cell.angle_gamma   90.00
#
_symmetry.space_group_name_H-M   'P 1'
#
loop_
_entity.id
_entity.type
_entity.pdbx_description
1 polymer ?
#
loop_
_entity_poly.entity_id
_entity_poly.type
_entity_poly.pdbx_seq_one_letter_code
_entity_poly.pdbx_strand_id
1 'polypeptide(L)'
;MAPSAVSFLAMAVALMAVLHPAATNPPPPPQTPPATGTPRTCNWTLYNLFSCLPFLSTGTSLGGPPASCCGTLRAVATSPESICLCHLIGGELNQFAHINIDPVRLAVLPLVCLAIIPPDLPYMCFVGPVPPITISTAPSATLPRAALKDSVAGRG
;
A
#
# COMPACT_ATOMS: atom_id res chain seq x y z
N MET A 1 33.83 -9.33 -44.24
CA MET A 1 32.35 -9.34 -44.12
C MET A 1 32.01 -9.47 -42.63
N ALA A 2 31.44 -8.53 -41.89
CA ALA A 2 30.82 -7.23 -42.15
C ALA A 2 30.95 -6.35 -40.89
N PRO A 3 31.42 -5.09 -40.97
CA PRO A 3 31.37 -4.14 -39.84
C PRO A 3 30.31 -3.03 -40.03
N SER A 4 29.42 -3.14 -41.01
CA SER A 4 28.63 -2.00 -41.51
C SER A 4 27.43 -1.60 -40.65
N ALA A 5 26.98 -2.42 -39.69
CA ALA A 5 25.73 -2.15 -38.96
C ALA A 5 25.91 -1.20 -37.75
N VAL A 6 27.11 -1.15 -37.16
CA VAL A 6 27.36 -0.40 -35.92
C VAL A 6 27.49 1.11 -36.19
N SER A 7 27.99 1.49 -37.36
CA SER A 7 28.20 2.91 -37.74
C SER A 7 26.90 3.68 -38.00
N PHE A 8 25.83 3.02 -38.48
CA PHE A 8 24.58 3.72 -38.79
C PHE A 8 23.83 4.16 -37.52
N LEU A 9 23.88 3.37 -36.45
CA LEU A 9 23.24 3.69 -35.19
C LEU A 9 23.93 4.85 -34.46
N ALA A 10 25.26 4.94 -34.54
CA ALA A 10 26.03 6.02 -33.94
C ALA A 10 25.74 7.39 -34.57
N MET A 11 25.59 7.44 -35.90
CA MET A 11 25.23 8.69 -36.61
C MET A 11 23.79 9.14 -36.31
N ALA A 12 22.85 8.19 -36.16
CA ALA A 12 21.46 8.51 -35.84
C ALA A 12 21.31 9.13 -34.42
N VAL A 13 22.07 8.64 -33.43
CA VAL A 13 22.06 9.20 -32.06
C VAL A 13 22.69 10.60 -32.02
N ALA A 14 23.74 10.83 -32.81
CA ALA A 14 24.38 12.15 -32.90
C ALA A 14 23.48 13.21 -33.54
N LEU A 15 22.69 12.84 -34.56
CA LEU A 15 21.76 13.75 -35.23
C LEU A 15 20.59 14.19 -34.33
N MET A 16 20.13 13.33 -33.41
CA MET A 16 19.03 13.66 -32.50
C MET A 16 19.45 14.54 -31.31
N ALA A 17 20.75 14.78 -31.10
CA ALA A 17 21.25 15.55 -29.97
C ALA A 17 21.31 17.07 -30.23
N VAL A 18 21.18 17.53 -31.48
CA VAL A 18 21.52 18.92 -31.86
C VAL A 18 20.32 19.86 -32.02
N LEU A 19 19.08 19.38 -31.91
CA LEU A 19 17.87 20.20 -32.16
C LEU A 19 17.00 20.54 -30.94
N HIS A 20 17.46 20.36 -29.69
CA HIS A 20 16.68 20.81 -28.53
C HIS A 20 17.02 22.26 -28.15
N PRO A 21 16.09 23.22 -28.27
CA PRO A 21 16.29 24.56 -27.74
C PRO A 21 16.18 24.56 -26.21
N ALA A 22 16.95 25.46 -25.60
CA ALA A 22 17.17 25.58 -24.17
C ALA A 22 15.91 25.83 -23.32
N ALA A 23 15.88 25.23 -22.14
CA ALA A 23 15.20 25.78 -20.96
C ALA A 23 16.02 25.43 -19.72
N THR A 24 16.86 26.36 -19.26
CA THR A 24 17.49 26.31 -17.94
C THR A 24 16.43 26.41 -16.85
N ASN A 25 15.87 25.26 -16.47
CA ASN A 25 15.17 25.13 -15.19
C ASN A 25 16.21 24.83 -14.10
N PRO A 26 16.13 25.46 -12.92
CA PRO A 26 16.95 25.06 -11.77
C PRO A 26 16.69 23.57 -11.45
N PRO A 27 17.72 22.81 -11.06
CA PRO A 27 17.55 21.40 -10.74
C PRO A 27 16.54 21.27 -9.59
N PRO A 28 15.52 20.40 -9.71
CA PRO A 28 14.66 20.09 -8.60
C PRO A 28 15.51 19.59 -7.43
N PRO A 29 15.11 19.88 -6.17
CA PRO A 29 15.84 19.41 -4.99
C PRO A 29 16.02 17.89 -5.07
N PRO A 30 17.12 17.32 -4.50
CA PRO A 30 17.37 15.89 -4.53
C PRO A 30 16.17 15.14 -3.95
N GLN A 31 15.37 14.54 -4.81
CA GLN A 31 14.37 13.58 -4.38
C GLN A 31 15.15 12.33 -4.05
N THR A 32 15.36 12.07 -2.75
CA THR A 32 15.79 10.75 -2.28
C THR A 32 14.91 9.72 -2.97
N PRO A 33 15.46 8.77 -3.74
CA PRO A 33 14.68 7.72 -4.37
C PRO A 33 13.85 7.05 -3.26
N PRO A 34 12.54 6.80 -3.48
CA PRO A 34 11.79 5.94 -2.58
C PRO A 34 12.59 4.65 -2.37
N ALA A 35 12.72 4.19 -1.13
CA ALA A 35 13.25 2.86 -0.87
C ALA A 35 12.49 1.89 -1.78
N THR A 36 13.18 1.31 -2.76
CA THR A 36 12.57 0.46 -3.78
C THR A 36 11.91 -0.73 -3.08
N GLY A 37 10.59 -0.69 -2.92
CA GLY A 37 9.83 -1.76 -2.28
C GLY A 37 8.56 -1.30 -1.58
N THR A 38 8.63 -0.34 -0.66
CA THR A 38 7.50 -0.05 0.23
C THR A 38 6.40 0.75 -0.46
N PRO A 39 5.11 0.35 -0.37
CA PRO A 39 4.02 1.11 -0.95
C PRO A 39 3.95 2.52 -0.37
N ARG A 40 3.58 3.48 -1.24
CA ARG A 40 3.30 4.86 -0.81
C ARG A 40 1.90 4.99 -0.20
N THR A 41 0.96 4.16 -0.65
CA THR A 41 -0.43 4.12 -0.18
C THR A 41 -0.93 2.68 -0.22
N CYS A 42 -1.84 2.33 0.66
CA CYS A 42 -2.38 0.97 0.73
C CYS A 42 -3.70 0.76 -0.01
N ASN A 43 -4.28 1.84 -0.55
CA ASN A 43 -5.59 1.86 -1.18
C ASN A 43 -5.76 0.77 -2.26
N TRP A 44 -4.81 0.64 -3.19
CA TRP A 44 -4.89 -0.38 -4.25
C TRP A 44 -4.78 -1.82 -3.71
N THR A 45 -3.84 -2.04 -2.78
CA THR A 45 -3.64 -3.35 -2.15
C THR A 45 -4.88 -3.80 -1.39
N LEU A 46 -5.54 -2.89 -0.67
CA LEU A 46 -6.80 -3.17 0.01
C LEU A 46 -7.94 -3.43 -0.97
N TYR A 47 -8.01 -2.72 -2.10
CA TYR A 47 -9.00 -3.02 -3.14
C TYR A 47 -8.84 -4.42 -3.74
N ASN A 48 -7.61 -4.90 -3.96
CA ASN A 48 -7.40 -6.26 -4.46
C ASN A 48 -7.94 -7.32 -3.49
N LEU A 49 -7.86 -7.05 -2.18
CA LEU A 49 -8.40 -7.90 -1.13
C LEU A 49 -9.93 -7.90 -1.08
N PHE A 50 -10.62 -7.09 -1.90
CA PHE A 50 -12.09 -7.10 -1.96
C PHE A 50 -12.66 -8.43 -2.46
N SER A 51 -11.86 -9.18 -3.23
CA SER A 51 -12.19 -10.55 -3.60
C SER A 51 -12.41 -11.47 -2.38
N CYS A 52 -11.91 -11.11 -1.20
CA CYS A 52 -12.07 -11.86 0.05
C CYS A 52 -13.32 -11.48 0.86
N LEU A 53 -13.95 -10.33 0.59
CA LEU A 53 -15.14 -9.86 1.32
C LEU A 53 -16.29 -10.88 1.42
N PRO A 54 -16.64 -11.68 0.38
CA PRO A 54 -17.72 -12.66 0.53
C PRO A 54 -17.42 -13.75 1.56
N PHE A 55 -16.14 -14.05 1.84
CA PHE A 55 -15.78 -14.92 2.94
C PHE A 55 -15.77 -14.17 4.27
N LEU A 56 -15.23 -12.95 4.26
CA LEU A 56 -15.01 -12.14 5.46
C LEU A 56 -16.29 -11.54 6.04
N SER A 57 -17.35 -11.37 5.26
CA SER A 57 -18.56 -10.70 5.72
C SER A 57 -19.40 -11.56 6.67
N THR A 58 -19.92 -10.96 7.73
CA THR A 58 -20.84 -11.61 8.68
C THR A 58 -22.11 -12.10 7.97
N GLY A 59 -22.63 -13.27 8.34
CA GLY A 59 -23.89 -13.81 7.80
C GLY A 59 -23.78 -14.47 6.43
N THR A 60 -22.58 -14.60 5.87
CA THR A 60 -22.33 -15.35 4.64
C THR A 60 -22.22 -16.86 4.94
N SER A 61 -22.64 -17.70 3.99
CA SER A 61 -22.62 -19.16 4.15
C SER A 61 -21.21 -19.70 4.45
N LEU A 62 -21.10 -20.86 5.11
CA LEU A 62 -19.84 -21.47 5.59
C LEU A 62 -18.87 -21.95 4.47
N GLY A 63 -19.10 -21.54 3.22
CA GLY A 63 -18.20 -21.86 2.11
C GLY A 63 -16.81 -21.26 2.33
N GLY A 64 -15.78 -21.91 1.79
CA GLY A 64 -14.42 -21.39 1.79
C GLY A 64 -14.27 -20.11 0.96
N PRO A 65 -13.14 -19.39 1.11
CA PRO A 65 -12.83 -18.20 0.32
C PRO A 65 -12.71 -18.54 -1.17
N PRO A 66 -13.07 -17.61 -2.07
CA PRO A 66 -12.88 -17.81 -3.50
C PRO A 66 -11.39 -17.96 -3.83
N ALA A 67 -11.07 -18.74 -4.87
CA ALA A 67 -9.68 -18.97 -5.27
C ALA A 67 -8.93 -17.66 -5.60
N SER A 68 -9.62 -16.67 -6.18
CA SER A 68 -9.09 -15.34 -6.45
C SER A 68 -8.68 -14.60 -5.18
N CYS A 69 -9.44 -14.73 -4.09
CA CYS A 69 -9.07 -14.18 -2.78
C CYS A 69 -7.76 -14.80 -2.29
N CYS A 70 -7.65 -16.12 -2.27
CA CYS A 70 -6.45 -16.77 -1.76
C CYS A 70 -5.21 -16.50 -2.62
N GLY A 71 -5.36 -16.45 -3.94
CA GLY A 71 -4.29 -16.05 -4.85
C GLY A 71 -3.80 -14.63 -4.56
N THR A 72 -4.74 -13.70 -4.38
CA THR A 72 -4.43 -12.29 -4.09
C THR A 72 -3.77 -12.13 -2.72
N LEU A 73 -4.32 -12.74 -1.67
CA LEU A 73 -3.77 -12.67 -0.32
C LEU A 73 -2.35 -13.21 -0.28
N ARG A 74 -2.10 -14.34 -0.93
CA ARG A 74 -0.77 -14.95 -0.99
C ARG A 74 0.23 -14.05 -1.73
N ALA A 75 -0.19 -13.48 -2.86
CA ALA A 75 0.63 -12.53 -3.61
C ALA A 75 1.02 -11.32 -2.76
N VAL A 76 0.04 -10.70 -2.08
CA VAL A 76 0.28 -9.56 -1.19
C VAL A 76 1.21 -9.94 -0.04
N ALA A 77 0.96 -11.07 0.63
CA ALA A 77 1.75 -11.53 1.78
C ALA A 77 3.23 -11.78 1.45
N THR A 78 3.53 -12.19 0.20
CA THR A 78 4.90 -12.40 -0.29
C THR A 78 5.56 -11.17 -0.93
N SER A 79 4.83 -10.06 -1.00
CA SER A 79 5.28 -8.82 -1.64
C SER A 79 5.55 -7.74 -0.58
N PRO A 80 6.25 -6.65 -0.92
CA PRO A 80 6.43 -5.54 0.03
C PRO A 80 5.11 -4.81 0.37
N GLU A 81 4.02 -5.12 -0.34
CA GLU A 81 2.66 -4.68 -0.02
C GLU A 81 2.08 -5.36 1.23
N SER A 82 2.77 -6.35 1.80
CA SER A 82 2.35 -7.03 3.02
C SER A 82 2.11 -6.05 4.18
N ILE A 83 2.83 -4.92 4.22
CA ILE A 83 2.64 -3.85 5.22
C ILE A 83 1.21 -3.30 5.21
N CYS A 84 0.53 -3.32 4.06
CA CYS A 84 -0.86 -2.86 3.95
C CYS A 84 -1.86 -3.80 4.62
N LEU A 85 -1.47 -5.05 4.92
CA LEU A 85 -2.29 -5.96 5.71
C LEU A 85 -2.43 -5.48 7.16
N CYS A 86 -1.61 -4.55 7.64
CA CYS A 86 -1.79 -3.93 8.94
C CYS A 86 -3.15 -3.22 9.08
N HIS A 87 -3.69 -2.68 7.99
CA HIS A 87 -5.04 -2.10 8.00
C HIS A 87 -6.13 -3.16 8.19
N LEU A 88 -5.91 -4.41 7.75
CA LEU A 88 -6.82 -5.52 8.02
C LEU A 88 -6.82 -5.82 9.53
N ILE A 89 -5.63 -5.88 10.12
CA ILE A 89 -5.43 -6.17 11.55
C ILE A 89 -6.02 -5.05 12.41
N GLY A 90 -5.86 -3.79 11.99
CA GLY A 90 -6.42 -2.60 12.65
C GLY A 90 -7.93 -2.40 12.43
N GLY A 91 -8.57 -3.19 11.58
CA GLY A 91 -10.01 -3.11 11.32
C GLY A 91 -10.45 -1.99 10.36
N GLU A 92 -9.52 -1.24 9.77
CA GLU A 92 -9.81 -0.14 8.83
C GLU A 92 -10.50 -0.63 7.55
N LEU A 93 -10.37 -1.91 7.24
CA LEU A 93 -11.00 -2.57 6.09
C LEU A 93 -12.52 -2.60 6.20
N ASN A 94 -13.05 -2.65 7.42
CA ASN A 94 -14.47 -2.56 7.67
C ASN A 94 -15.02 -1.21 7.20
N GLN A 95 -14.28 -0.14 7.50
CA GLN A 95 -14.63 1.24 7.11
C GLN A 95 -14.38 1.45 5.61
N PHE A 96 -13.26 0.95 5.09
CA PHE A 96 -12.86 1.11 3.71
C PHE A 96 -13.78 0.35 2.73
N ALA A 97 -14.23 -0.85 3.09
CA ALA A 97 -15.14 -1.65 2.27
C ALA A 97 -16.62 -1.38 2.58
N HIS A 98 -16.95 -0.57 3.59
CA HIS A 98 -18.31 -0.32 4.06
C HIS A 98 -19.12 -1.60 4.33
N ILE A 99 -18.47 -2.65 4.85
CA ILE A 99 -19.10 -3.91 5.23
C ILE A 99 -18.76 -4.27 6.68
N ASN A 100 -19.50 -5.21 7.25
CA ASN A 100 -19.17 -5.78 8.55
C ASN A 100 -18.31 -7.04 8.37
N ILE A 101 -17.03 -6.96 8.77
CA ILE A 101 -16.08 -8.08 8.71
C ILE A 101 -16.17 -8.93 9.98
N ASP A 102 -16.28 -10.23 9.81
CA ASP A 102 -16.19 -11.22 10.87
C ASP A 102 -14.71 -11.42 11.27
N PRO A 103 -14.32 -11.07 12.51
CA PRO A 103 -12.92 -11.12 12.94
C PRO A 103 -12.38 -12.55 13.04
N VAL A 104 -13.25 -13.55 13.27
CA VAL A 104 -12.84 -14.95 13.32
C VAL A 104 -12.48 -15.42 11.92
N ARG A 105 -13.31 -15.11 10.92
CA ARG A 105 -13.03 -15.40 9.50
C ARG A 105 -11.79 -14.68 9.01
N LEU A 106 -11.59 -13.43 9.42
CA LEU A 106 -10.37 -12.70 9.10
C LEU A 106 -9.12 -13.37 9.68
N ALA A 107 -9.19 -13.83 10.93
CA ALA A 107 -8.08 -14.51 11.60
C ALA A 107 -7.75 -15.88 10.97
N VAL A 108 -8.76 -16.64 10.50
CA VAL A 108 -8.52 -17.94 9.86
C VAL A 108 -8.20 -17.83 8.36
N LEU A 109 -8.46 -16.69 7.71
CA LEU A 109 -8.24 -16.52 6.28
C LEU A 109 -6.81 -16.90 5.82
N PRO A 110 -5.73 -16.47 6.51
CA PRO A 110 -4.37 -16.88 6.12
C PRO A 110 -4.15 -18.39 6.18
N LEU A 111 -4.74 -19.07 7.17
CA LEU A 111 -4.67 -20.53 7.33
C LEU A 111 -5.41 -21.24 6.21
N VAL A 112 -6.65 -20.83 5.93
CA VAL A 112 -7.48 -21.44 4.88
C VAL A 112 -6.89 -21.21 3.49
N CYS A 113 -6.29 -20.03 3.26
CA CYS A 113 -5.64 -19.70 2.00
C CYS A 113 -4.19 -20.17 1.90
N LEU A 114 -3.62 -20.81 2.93
CA LEU A 114 -2.21 -21.18 2.99
C LEU A 114 -1.28 -19.99 2.62
N ALA A 115 -1.63 -18.81 3.12
CA ALA A 115 -0.85 -17.59 2.92
C ALA A 115 0.15 -17.45 4.07
N ILE A 116 1.43 -17.39 3.72
CA ILE A 116 2.51 -17.22 4.70
C ILE A 116 2.60 -15.73 5.04
N ILE A 117 2.08 -15.36 6.21
CA ILE A 117 2.21 -14.00 6.73
C ILE A 117 3.61 -13.85 7.35
N PRO A 118 4.37 -12.79 6.99
CA PRO A 118 5.68 -12.56 7.59
C PRO A 118 5.57 -12.43 9.11
N PRO A 119 6.41 -13.12 9.90
CA PRO A 119 6.34 -13.08 11.36
C PRO A 119 6.68 -11.69 11.94
N ASP A 120 7.42 -10.88 11.20
CA ASP A 120 7.79 -9.51 11.57
C ASP A 120 6.65 -8.50 11.30
N LEU A 121 5.70 -8.86 10.45
CA LEU A 121 4.58 -7.99 10.06
C LEU A 121 3.79 -7.42 11.26
N PRO A 122 3.34 -8.21 12.25
CA PRO A 122 2.64 -7.66 13.40
C PRO A 122 3.47 -6.61 14.14
N TYR A 123 4.78 -6.84 14.32
CA TYR A 123 5.67 -5.86 14.93
C TYR A 123 5.71 -4.57 14.09
N MET A 124 5.91 -4.70 12.77
CA MET A 124 5.92 -3.57 11.83
C MET A 124 4.60 -2.81 11.79
N CYS A 125 3.46 -3.45 12.06
CA CYS A 125 2.17 -2.76 12.19
C CYS A 125 2.11 -1.83 13.41
N PHE A 126 2.85 -2.13 14.49
CA PHE A 126 2.85 -1.33 15.72
C PHE A 126 3.96 -0.28 15.75
N VAL A 127 5.14 -0.60 15.20
CA VAL A 127 6.33 0.28 15.30
C VAL A 127 6.70 0.98 13.99
N GLY A 128 6.28 0.42 12.85
CA GLY A 128 6.66 0.91 11.53
C GLY A 128 5.65 1.92 10.99
N PRO A 129 6.06 2.84 10.09
CA PRO A 129 5.11 3.68 9.38
C PRO A 129 4.30 2.81 8.40
N VAL A 130 3.05 2.51 8.78
CA VAL A 130 2.08 1.89 7.88
C VAL A 130 1.64 2.94 6.85
N PRO A 131 1.81 2.70 5.54
CA PRO A 131 1.42 3.66 4.51
C PRO A 131 -0.09 3.92 4.57
N PRO A 132 -0.55 5.16 4.43
CA PRO A 132 -1.96 5.47 4.63
C PRO A 132 -2.86 4.85 3.55
N ILE A 133 -4.11 4.59 3.93
CA ILE A 133 -5.21 4.43 2.98
C ILE A 133 -5.57 5.84 2.49
N THR A 134 -5.15 6.20 1.28
CA THR A 134 -5.54 7.50 0.69
C THR A 134 -7.00 7.44 0.23
N ILE A 135 -7.90 7.57 1.18
CA ILE A 135 -9.18 8.25 0.99
C ILE A 135 -8.88 9.67 1.42
N SER A 136 -8.97 10.67 0.54
CA SER A 136 -8.66 12.08 0.85
C SER A 136 -9.26 12.53 2.19
N THR A 137 -8.52 12.38 3.27
CA THR A 137 -8.81 12.96 4.57
C THR A 137 -7.49 13.55 5.01
N ALA A 138 -7.52 14.86 5.24
CA ALA A 138 -6.43 15.64 5.77
C ALA A 138 -5.69 14.89 6.90
N PRO A 139 -4.38 15.14 7.10
CA PRO A 139 -3.66 14.50 8.19
C PRO A 139 -4.46 14.72 9.47
N SER A 140 -4.83 13.61 10.14
CA SER A 140 -5.22 13.69 11.54
C SER A 140 -4.04 14.32 12.24
N ALA A 141 -4.12 15.63 12.47
CA ALA A 141 -3.21 16.32 13.34
C ALA A 141 -3.29 15.55 14.64
N THR A 142 -2.18 14.91 15.01
CA THR A 142 -1.91 14.46 16.36
C THR A 142 -2.15 15.66 17.25
N LEU A 143 -3.37 15.83 17.75
CA LEU A 143 -3.64 16.75 18.83
C LEU A 143 -2.96 16.10 20.04
N PRO A 144 -1.89 16.69 20.59
CA PRO A 144 -1.28 16.13 21.78
C PRO A 144 -2.37 16.11 22.86
N ARG A 145 -2.54 14.97 23.52
CA ARG A 145 -3.47 14.75 24.65
C ARG A 145 -3.28 15.76 25.80
N ALA A 146 -2.20 16.55 25.73
CA ALA A 146 -1.93 17.70 26.58
C ALA A 146 -2.88 18.89 26.37
N ALA A 147 -3.57 19.04 25.23
CA ALA A 147 -4.45 20.19 24.98
C ALA A 147 -5.88 20.04 25.57
N LEU A 148 -6.31 18.82 25.92
CA LEU A 148 -7.66 18.57 26.44
C LEU A 148 -7.82 18.99 27.92
N LYS A 149 -6.71 19.14 28.67
CA LYS A 149 -6.77 19.50 30.10
C LYS A 149 -6.88 21.00 30.37
N ASP A 150 -6.52 21.85 29.41
CA ASP A 150 -6.54 23.31 29.61
C ASP A 150 -7.94 23.92 29.36
N SER A 151 -8.86 23.20 28.71
CA SER A 151 -10.23 23.69 28.46
C SER A 151 -11.21 23.49 29.63
N VAL A 152 -10.87 22.72 30.67
CA VAL A 152 -11.76 22.49 31.83
C VAL A 152 -11.48 23.44 33.01
N ALA A 153 -10.44 24.28 32.93
CA ALA A 153 -10.08 25.21 34.01
C ALA A 153 -10.64 26.64 33.86
N GLY A 154 -11.35 26.94 32.77
CA GLY A 154 -11.81 28.30 32.42
C GLY A 154 -13.31 28.55 32.53
N ARG A 155 -14.03 27.84 33.40
CA ARG A 155 -15.46 28.11 33.72
C ARG A 155 -15.71 28.10 35.23
N GLY A 156 -14.98 28.94 35.95
CA GLY A 156 -15.20 29.27 37.35
C GLY A 156 -15.07 30.77 37.55
#